data_AF-A0A6L7A7G9-F1
#
_entry.id   AF-A0A6L7A7G9-F1
#
_cell.length_a   1.000
_cell.length_b   1.000
_cell.length_c   1.000
_cell.angle_alpha   90.00
_cell.angle_beta   90.00
_cell.angle_gamma   90.00
#
_symmetry.space_group_name_H-M   'P 1'
#
loop_
_entity.id
_entity.type
_entity.pdbx_description
1 polymer ?
#
loop_
_entity_poly.entity_id
_entity_poly.type
_entity_poly.pdbx_seq_one_letter_code
_entity_poly.pdbx_strand_id
1 'polypeptide(L)'
;RYSRDFVITLFAHAHTSGFRFQTFLGAWKFYTSYTLKTFDGKRYLEDFADRVTMVALTLAQGDETLATQLTDEMLSGRFQPATPTFLNCGKQQRGELVSCFLLRIEDNMESIGRAVNSALQLSKRGGGVAFLLSNLREAGAPIKRIENQSSGVIPVMKMLEDAFSYANQLGARQGAGAVYLHAHHPDILRFLDTKRENADEKIRIKTLSLGVVIPDITFHLAKENAQMALFSPYDVERVYGKPFADIAISEHYDELVADERIRK
;
A
#
# COMPACT_ATOMS: atom_id res chain seq x y z
N ARG A 1 31.55 -5.21 -6.80
CA ARG A 1 31.07 -6.61 -6.74
C ARG A 1 31.40 -7.39 -8.01
N TYR A 2 31.68 -6.73 -9.13
CA TYR A 2 32.09 -7.35 -10.39
C TYR A 2 33.49 -6.87 -10.78
N SER A 3 34.15 -7.62 -11.66
CA SER A 3 35.32 -7.11 -12.38
C SER A 3 34.93 -5.93 -13.27
N ARG A 4 35.85 -4.98 -13.50
CA ARG A 4 35.57 -3.83 -14.37
C ARG A 4 35.35 -4.28 -15.81
N ASP A 5 36.08 -5.31 -16.24
CA ASP A 5 35.99 -5.88 -17.58
C ASP A 5 34.60 -6.47 -17.85
N PHE A 6 34.07 -7.28 -16.92
CA PHE A 6 32.70 -7.81 -17.05
C PHE A 6 31.67 -6.69 -17.19
N VAL A 7 31.77 -5.63 -16.38
CA VAL A 7 30.85 -4.48 -16.46
C VAL A 7 30.92 -3.84 -17.85
N ILE A 8 32.11 -3.59 -18.38
CA ILE A 8 32.29 -3.01 -19.73
C ILE A 8 31.68 -3.94 -20.79
N THR A 9 31.93 -5.25 -20.70
CA THR A 9 31.38 -6.26 -21.61
C THR A 9 29.85 -6.29 -21.57
N LEU A 10 29.24 -6.23 -20.39
CA LEU A 10 27.78 -6.27 -20.25
C LEU A 10 27.11 -5.01 -20.82
N PHE A 11 27.71 -3.83 -20.61
CA PHE A 11 27.23 -2.60 -21.25
C PHE A 11 27.32 -2.70 -22.77
N ALA A 12 28.43 -3.20 -23.32
CA ALA A 12 28.58 -3.41 -24.76
C ALA A 12 27.51 -4.37 -25.31
N HIS A 13 27.28 -5.49 -24.62
CA HIS A 13 26.22 -6.46 -24.94
C HIS A 13 24.82 -5.82 -24.95
N ALA A 14 24.50 -5.02 -23.94
CA ALA A 14 23.19 -4.37 -23.85
C ALA A 14 22.95 -3.41 -25.02
N HIS A 15 23.97 -2.64 -25.43
CA HIS A 15 23.89 -1.69 -26.54
C HIS A 15 23.86 -2.36 -27.92
N THR A 16 24.40 -3.57 -28.07
CA THR A 16 24.36 -4.34 -29.33
C THR A 16 23.10 -5.19 -29.48
N SER A 17 22.21 -5.22 -28.48
CA SER A 17 20.97 -6.02 -28.49
C SER A 17 19.94 -5.62 -29.57
N GLY A 18 20.09 -4.43 -30.16
CA GLY A 18 19.17 -3.93 -31.18
C GLY A 18 17.83 -3.40 -30.65
N PHE A 19 17.73 -3.14 -29.33
CA PHE A 19 16.50 -2.60 -28.73
C PHE A 19 16.03 -1.30 -29.41
N ARG A 20 14.72 -1.23 -29.67
CA ARG A 20 14.02 -0.03 -30.13
C ARG A 20 12.70 0.12 -29.39
N PHE A 21 12.40 1.34 -28.98
CA PHE A 21 11.05 1.68 -28.51
C PHE A 21 10.05 1.49 -29.65
N GLN A 22 9.00 0.74 -29.38
CA GLN A 22 7.93 0.46 -30.37
C GLN A 22 6.94 1.62 -30.51
N THR A 23 6.92 2.55 -29.55
CA THR A 23 6.00 3.67 -29.54
C THR A 23 6.70 4.96 -29.13
N PHE A 24 6.26 6.08 -29.72
CA PHE A 24 6.70 7.41 -29.31
C PHE A 24 6.48 7.64 -27.81
N LEU A 25 5.30 7.25 -27.30
CA LEU A 25 4.98 7.42 -25.88
C LEU A 25 5.91 6.62 -24.97
N GLY A 26 6.30 5.40 -25.36
CA GLY A 26 7.26 4.60 -24.60
C GLY A 26 8.61 5.30 -24.47
N ALA A 27 9.16 5.80 -25.58
CA ALA A 27 10.39 6.58 -25.58
C ALA A 27 10.24 7.86 -24.75
N TRP A 28 9.23 8.67 -25.06
CA TRP A 28 8.97 9.93 -24.35
C TRP A 28 8.80 9.72 -22.84
N LYS A 29 8.10 8.66 -22.43
CA LYS A 29 7.88 8.36 -21.01
C LYS A 29 9.18 7.96 -20.31
N PHE A 30 10.00 7.12 -20.94
CA PHE A 30 11.30 6.72 -20.42
C PHE A 30 12.22 7.93 -20.21
N TYR A 31 12.39 8.76 -21.24
CA TYR A 31 13.29 9.91 -21.15
C TYR A 31 12.77 11.00 -20.21
N THR A 32 11.46 11.23 -20.12
CA THR A 32 10.93 12.26 -19.22
C THR A 32 10.96 11.85 -17.75
N SER A 33 10.75 10.57 -17.44
CA SER A 33 10.44 10.11 -16.08
C SER A 33 11.38 9.03 -15.49
N TYR A 34 12.25 8.39 -16.26
CA TYR A 34 13.03 7.22 -15.80
C TYR A 34 14.55 7.37 -15.93
N THR A 35 15.03 7.77 -17.10
CA THR A 35 16.47 7.92 -17.37
C THR A 35 17.12 8.88 -16.37
N LEU A 36 18.39 8.62 -16.04
CA LEU A 36 19.20 9.58 -15.31
C LEU A 36 19.41 10.87 -16.11
N LYS A 37 19.25 11.99 -15.43
CA LYS A 37 19.56 13.32 -15.93
C LYS A 37 20.70 13.93 -15.10
N THR A 38 21.36 14.93 -15.67
CA THR A 38 22.20 15.84 -14.88
C THR A 38 21.38 16.48 -13.76
N PHE A 39 22.03 16.88 -12.66
CA PHE A 39 21.33 17.46 -11.51
C PHE A 39 20.57 18.76 -11.85
N ASP A 40 21.01 19.49 -12.87
CA ASP A 40 20.31 20.68 -13.40
C ASP A 40 19.16 20.33 -14.37
N GLY A 41 18.92 19.05 -14.64
CA GLY A 41 17.86 18.54 -15.50
C GLY A 41 18.05 18.76 -17.00
N LYS A 42 19.19 19.31 -17.45
CA LYS A 42 19.37 19.77 -18.84
C LYS A 42 19.82 18.70 -19.82
N ARG A 43 20.43 17.61 -19.35
CA ARG A 43 21.00 16.56 -20.22
C ARG A 43 20.66 15.17 -19.70
N TYR A 44 20.49 14.23 -20.63
CA TYR A 44 20.36 12.80 -20.34
C TYR A 44 21.74 12.17 -20.15
N LEU A 45 21.85 11.24 -19.19
CA LEU A 45 23.08 10.51 -18.86
C LEU A 45 22.95 8.99 -19.03
N GLU A 46 21.73 8.48 -19.30
CA GLU A 46 21.45 7.06 -19.54
C GLU A 46 20.52 6.91 -20.76
N ASP A 47 20.74 5.87 -21.56
CA ASP A 47 19.74 5.30 -22.46
C ASP A 47 19.07 4.06 -21.83
N PHE A 48 18.12 3.45 -22.55
CA PHE A 48 17.39 2.28 -22.05
C PHE A 48 18.33 1.11 -21.70
N ALA A 49 19.31 0.83 -22.57
CA ALA A 49 20.29 -0.22 -22.35
C ALA A 49 21.15 0.01 -21.10
N ASP A 50 21.59 1.26 -20.85
CA ASP A 50 22.34 1.60 -19.64
C ASP A 50 21.49 1.36 -18.39
N ARG A 51 20.22 1.79 -18.44
CA ARG A 51 19.33 1.65 -17.30
C ARG A 51 19.10 0.17 -16.98
N VAL A 52 18.83 -0.64 -18.01
CA VAL A 52 18.67 -2.10 -17.88
C VAL A 52 19.93 -2.74 -17.29
N THR A 53 21.11 -2.39 -17.80
CA THR A 53 22.39 -2.94 -17.34
C THR A 53 22.63 -2.66 -15.86
N MET A 54 22.40 -1.42 -15.43
CA MET A 54 22.56 -1.04 -14.02
C MET A 54 21.56 -1.73 -13.10
N VAL A 55 20.32 -1.96 -13.57
CA VAL A 55 19.32 -2.75 -12.83
C VAL A 55 19.78 -4.18 -12.69
N ALA A 56 20.20 -4.82 -13.79
CA ALA A 56 20.67 -6.21 -13.79
C ALA A 56 21.87 -6.40 -12.85
N LEU A 57 22.90 -5.54 -12.97
CA LEU A 57 24.08 -5.57 -12.09
C LEU A 57 23.70 -5.41 -10.61
N THR A 58 22.74 -4.54 -10.30
CA THR A 58 22.28 -4.32 -8.92
C THR A 58 21.58 -5.55 -8.35
N LEU A 59 20.65 -6.14 -9.12
CA LEU A 59 19.82 -7.26 -8.67
C LEU A 59 20.59 -8.58 -8.62
N ALA A 60 21.56 -8.78 -9.53
CA ALA A 60 22.36 -10.00 -9.59
C ALA A 60 23.47 -10.07 -8.53
N GLN A 61 23.72 -8.97 -7.80
CA GLN A 61 24.56 -8.97 -6.59
C GLN A 61 25.97 -9.60 -6.71
N GLY A 62 26.58 -9.60 -7.88
CA GLY A 62 27.92 -10.17 -8.13
C GLY A 62 27.91 -11.44 -8.98
N ASP A 63 26.73 -12.01 -9.25
CA ASP A 63 26.58 -13.16 -10.16
C ASP A 63 26.53 -12.67 -11.62
N GLU A 64 27.59 -12.93 -12.37
CA GLU A 64 27.73 -12.51 -13.76
C GLU A 64 26.74 -13.19 -14.71
N THR A 65 26.40 -14.45 -14.44
CA THR A 65 25.44 -15.21 -15.27
C THR A 65 24.04 -14.63 -15.09
N LEU A 66 23.63 -14.41 -13.84
CA LEU A 66 22.35 -13.80 -13.52
C LEU A 66 22.25 -12.36 -14.05
N ALA A 67 23.32 -11.56 -13.95
CA ALA A 67 23.35 -10.21 -14.51
C ALA A 67 23.12 -10.21 -16.03
N THR A 68 23.73 -11.15 -16.74
CA THR A 68 23.55 -11.31 -18.19
C THR A 68 22.12 -11.73 -18.52
N GLN A 69 21.58 -12.74 -17.84
CA GLN A 69 20.20 -13.19 -18.04
C GLN A 69 19.18 -12.08 -17.76
N LEU A 70 19.32 -11.34 -16.66
CA LEU A 70 18.42 -10.22 -16.36
C LEU A 70 18.47 -9.13 -17.42
N THR A 71 19.66 -8.88 -17.99
CA THR A 71 19.83 -7.93 -19.09
C THR A 71 19.07 -8.39 -20.33
N ASP A 72 19.22 -9.66 -20.72
CA ASP A 72 18.54 -10.24 -21.88
C ASP A 72 17.01 -10.24 -21.73
N GLU A 73 16.50 -10.67 -20.56
CA GLU A 73 15.06 -10.71 -20.28
C GLU A 73 14.41 -9.32 -20.31
N MET A 74 15.12 -8.29 -19.82
CA MET A 74 14.62 -6.91 -19.85
C MET A 74 14.70 -6.30 -21.25
N LEU A 75 15.79 -6.50 -21.98
CA LEU A 75 15.95 -5.95 -23.34
C LEU A 75 15.02 -6.61 -24.35
N SER A 76 14.71 -7.90 -24.17
CA SER A 76 13.72 -8.58 -25.00
C SER A 76 12.28 -8.20 -24.68
N GLY A 77 12.05 -7.46 -23.58
CA GLY A 77 10.71 -7.13 -23.08
C GLY A 77 9.98 -8.29 -22.42
N ARG A 78 10.67 -9.40 -22.09
CA ARG A 78 10.06 -10.55 -21.39
C ARG A 78 9.87 -10.27 -19.90
N PHE A 79 10.73 -9.42 -19.33
CA PHE A 79 10.67 -9.02 -17.94
C PHE A 79 10.70 -7.50 -17.80
N GLN A 80 9.85 -6.96 -16.93
CA GLN A 80 9.85 -5.55 -16.55
C GLN A 80 9.74 -5.46 -15.02
N PRO A 81 10.81 -5.04 -14.32
CA PRO A 81 10.72 -4.84 -12.88
C PRO A 81 9.83 -3.64 -12.55
N ALA A 82 9.30 -3.63 -11.31
CA ALA A 82 8.47 -2.54 -10.82
C ALA A 82 9.19 -1.19 -10.92
N THR A 83 8.44 -0.11 -11.17
CA THR A 83 8.95 1.27 -11.24
C THR A 83 9.94 1.65 -10.13
N PRO A 84 9.68 1.43 -8.82
CA PRO A 84 10.64 1.78 -7.77
C PRO A 84 11.98 1.04 -7.91
N THR A 85 11.98 -0.19 -8.44
CA THR A 85 13.20 -0.95 -8.71
C THR A 85 13.90 -0.40 -9.94
N PHE A 86 13.22 -0.35 -11.09
CA PHE A 86 13.80 0.09 -12.37
C PHE A 86 14.36 1.52 -12.30
N LEU A 87 13.65 2.42 -11.62
CA LEU A 87 14.03 3.83 -11.50
C LEU A 87 15.28 4.04 -10.64
N ASN A 88 15.48 3.23 -9.59
CA ASN A 88 16.41 3.54 -8.50
C ASN A 88 17.64 2.65 -8.42
N CYS A 89 17.61 1.41 -8.95
CA CYS A 89 18.78 0.52 -8.90
C CYS A 89 20.04 1.21 -9.45
N GLY A 90 21.19 1.02 -8.80
CA GLY A 90 22.47 1.58 -9.25
C GLY A 90 22.65 3.10 -9.15
N LYS A 91 21.61 3.89 -8.83
CA LYS A 91 21.74 5.35 -8.65
C LYS A 91 22.24 5.68 -7.25
N GLN A 92 23.12 6.68 -7.15
CA GLN A 92 23.66 7.14 -5.86
C GLN A 92 22.61 7.88 -5.02
N GLN A 93 21.94 8.87 -5.62
CA GLN A 93 20.80 9.56 -5.02
C GLN A 93 19.53 8.82 -5.43
N ARG A 94 19.02 7.94 -4.56
CA ARG A 94 17.91 7.05 -4.88
C ARG A 94 16.85 7.00 -3.80
N GLY A 95 15.63 6.65 -4.21
CA GLY A 95 14.60 6.15 -3.30
C GLY A 95 14.82 4.67 -2.95
N GLU A 96 13.85 4.09 -2.26
CA GLU A 96 13.83 2.65 -2.01
C GLU A 96 13.34 1.86 -3.23
N LEU A 97 13.69 0.57 -3.28
CA LEU A 97 13.31 -0.33 -4.38
C LEU A 97 11.90 -0.91 -4.22
N VAL A 98 11.32 -0.79 -3.02
CA VAL A 98 9.97 -1.22 -2.65
C VAL A 98 9.16 0.00 -2.24
N SER A 99 7.90 0.08 -2.70
CA SER A 99 7.05 1.24 -2.48
C SER A 99 5.61 0.90 -2.08
N CYS A 100 5.27 -0.35 -1.79
CA CYS A 100 3.91 -0.74 -1.39
C CYS A 100 3.97 -1.51 -0.06
N PHE A 101 3.19 -1.07 0.92
CA PHE A 101 3.20 -1.61 2.27
C PHE A 101 1.78 -1.82 2.78
N LEU A 102 1.60 -2.90 3.55
CA LEU A 102 0.35 -3.19 4.26
C LEU A 102 0.66 -3.28 5.75
N LEU A 103 -0.05 -2.49 6.54
CA LEU A 103 0.13 -2.41 7.98
C LEU A 103 -1.17 -2.73 8.70
N ARG A 104 -1.04 -3.45 9.79
CA ARG A 104 -2.13 -3.76 10.70
C ARG A 104 -2.13 -2.76 11.87
N ILE A 105 -3.31 -2.44 12.37
CA ILE A 105 -3.48 -1.63 13.58
C ILE A 105 -4.21 -2.48 14.62
N GLU A 106 -3.60 -2.65 15.79
CA GLU A 106 -4.26 -3.27 16.96
C GLU A 106 -5.09 -2.24 17.75
N ASP A 107 -6.04 -2.71 18.56
CA ASP A 107 -7.03 -1.90 19.27
C ASP A 107 -6.48 -1.19 20.53
N ASN A 108 -5.36 -0.47 20.38
CA ASN A 108 -4.72 0.32 21.42
C ASN A 108 -4.01 1.57 20.87
N MET A 109 -3.75 2.53 21.76
CA MET A 109 -3.21 3.83 21.39
C MET A 109 -1.78 3.75 20.87
N GLU A 110 -0.99 2.82 21.41
CA GLU A 110 0.40 2.57 20.99
C GLU A 110 0.45 2.15 19.52
N SER A 111 -0.43 1.22 19.11
CA SER A 111 -0.52 0.77 17.72
C SER A 111 -1.04 1.87 16.80
N ILE A 112 -2.01 2.68 17.23
CA ILE A 112 -2.51 3.83 16.46
C ILE A 112 -1.39 4.86 16.26
N GLY A 113 -0.68 5.24 17.32
CA GLY A 113 0.45 6.17 17.25
C GLY A 113 1.56 5.65 16.34
N ARG A 114 1.87 4.35 16.40
CA ARG A 114 2.83 3.70 15.52
C ARG A 114 2.36 3.67 14.06
N ALA A 115 1.06 3.50 13.81
CA ALA A 115 0.50 3.53 12.46
C ALA A 115 0.67 4.92 11.82
N VAL A 116 0.34 5.99 12.55
CA VAL A 116 0.55 7.39 12.11
C VAL A 116 2.03 7.66 11.86
N ASN A 117 2.91 7.24 12.77
CA ASN A 117 4.36 7.38 12.56
C ASN A 117 4.83 6.62 11.31
N SER A 118 4.34 5.40 11.11
CA SER A 118 4.70 4.57 9.96
C SER A 118 4.22 5.19 8.65
N ALA A 119 3.02 5.78 8.62
CA ALA A 119 2.52 6.56 7.49
C ALA A 119 3.49 7.69 7.13
N LEU A 120 3.93 8.48 8.12
CA LEU A 120 4.90 9.56 7.90
C LEU A 120 6.24 9.04 7.35
N GLN A 121 6.79 7.98 7.95
CA GLN A 121 8.12 7.46 7.58
C GLN A 121 8.14 6.80 6.20
N LEU A 122 7.08 6.10 5.82
CA LEU A 122 6.98 5.41 4.53
C LEU A 122 6.58 6.38 3.42
N SER A 123 5.61 7.27 3.69
CA SER A 123 5.14 8.25 2.70
C SER A 123 6.23 9.25 2.30
N LYS A 124 7.07 9.72 3.24
CA LYS A 124 8.20 10.63 2.91
C LYS A 124 9.18 10.05 1.89
N ARG A 125 9.24 8.71 1.76
CA ARG A 125 10.09 7.99 0.81
C ARG A 125 9.34 7.55 -0.46
N GLY A 126 8.11 8.03 -0.67
CA GLY A 126 7.28 7.67 -1.82
C GLY A 126 6.59 6.31 -1.71
N GLY A 127 6.47 5.77 -0.50
CA GLY A 127 5.72 4.53 -0.25
C GLY A 127 4.21 4.77 -0.23
N GLY A 128 3.47 3.95 -0.94
CA GLY A 128 2.02 3.77 -0.76
C GLY A 128 1.77 2.78 0.37
N VAL A 129 0.86 3.12 1.28
CA VAL A 129 0.62 2.32 2.49
C VAL A 129 -0.87 2.11 2.72
N ALA A 130 -1.26 0.85 2.94
CA ALA A 130 -2.61 0.47 3.31
C ALA A 130 -2.67 0.06 4.78
N PHE A 131 -3.72 0.48 5.50
CA PHE A 131 -3.95 0.10 6.89
C PHE A 131 -5.21 -0.75 7.06
N LEU A 132 -5.13 -1.80 7.87
CA LEU A 132 -6.29 -2.51 8.38
C LEU A 132 -6.90 -1.75 9.57
N LEU A 133 -8.17 -1.38 9.46
CA LEU A 133 -8.92 -0.72 10.55
C LEU A 133 -9.86 -1.67 11.30
N SER A 134 -10.11 -2.87 10.76
CA SER A 134 -11.15 -3.80 11.24
C SER A 134 -11.01 -4.27 12.69
N ASN A 135 -9.83 -4.14 13.30
CA ASN A 135 -9.63 -4.52 14.70
C ASN A 135 -9.99 -3.40 15.68
N LEU A 136 -10.02 -2.16 15.23
CA LEU A 136 -10.31 -1.03 16.09
C LEU A 136 -11.73 -1.15 16.64
N ARG A 137 -11.91 -0.92 17.94
CA ARG A 137 -13.24 -0.91 18.54
C ARG A 137 -14.14 0.14 17.89
N GLU A 138 -15.41 -0.20 17.74
CA GLU A 138 -16.42 0.60 17.07
C GLU A 138 -16.77 1.90 17.79
N ALA A 139 -17.46 2.80 17.09
CA ALA A 139 -18.02 3.99 17.72
C ALA A 139 -19.03 3.61 18.81
N GLY A 140 -18.88 4.20 20.00
CA GLY A 140 -19.70 3.89 21.18
C GLY A 140 -19.22 2.68 22.01
N ALA A 141 -18.14 2.00 21.60
CA ALA A 141 -17.53 0.94 22.41
C ALA A 141 -16.97 1.49 23.74
N PRO A 142 -16.87 0.66 24.80
CA PRO A 142 -16.32 1.07 26.08
C PRO A 142 -14.81 1.40 26.04
N ILE A 143 -14.39 2.34 26.88
CA ILE A 143 -12.98 2.62 27.17
C ILE A 143 -12.79 2.60 28.68
N LYS A 144 -11.81 1.83 29.18
CA LYS A 144 -11.58 1.62 30.62
C LYS A 144 -12.86 1.24 31.38
N ARG A 145 -13.73 0.43 30.75
CA ARG A 145 -15.05 -0.02 31.27
C ARG A 145 -16.10 1.09 31.41
N ILE A 146 -15.84 2.29 30.89
CA ILE A 146 -16.82 3.37 30.80
C ILE A 146 -17.50 3.24 29.42
N GLU A 147 -18.82 3.08 29.44
CA GLU A 147 -19.63 2.88 28.24
C GLU A 147 -19.70 4.13 27.34
N ASN A 148 -19.91 3.91 26.04
CA ASN A 148 -20.14 4.96 25.03
C ASN A 148 -19.01 6.00 24.87
N GLN A 149 -17.75 5.55 24.99
CA GLN A 149 -16.58 6.44 24.97
C GLN A 149 -15.78 6.40 23.65
N SER A 150 -15.76 5.28 22.93
CA SER A 150 -15.00 5.17 21.68
C SER A 150 -15.60 6.06 20.58
N SER A 151 -14.73 6.73 19.83
CA SER A 151 -15.10 7.54 18.67
C SER A 151 -15.05 6.78 17.33
N GLY A 152 -14.73 5.48 17.37
CA GLY A 152 -14.65 4.62 16.19
C GLY A 152 -13.46 4.92 15.27
N VAL A 153 -13.56 4.45 14.03
CA VAL A 153 -12.44 4.46 13.07
C VAL A 153 -12.20 5.81 12.37
N ILE A 154 -13.21 6.69 12.31
CA ILE A 154 -13.14 7.94 11.52
C ILE A 154 -12.04 8.90 12.01
N PRO A 155 -11.87 9.18 13.31
CA PRO A 155 -10.78 10.03 13.78
C PRO A 155 -9.39 9.45 13.45
N VAL A 156 -9.25 8.13 13.45
CA VAL A 156 -8.00 7.45 13.05
C VAL A 156 -7.74 7.65 11.56
N MET A 157 -8.75 7.50 10.71
CA MET A 157 -8.65 7.82 9.29
C MET A 157 -8.22 9.28 9.07
N LYS A 158 -8.72 10.21 9.88
CA LYS A 158 -8.36 11.62 9.75
C LYS A 158 -6.88 11.88 10.04
N MET A 159 -6.35 11.29 11.12
CA MET A 159 -4.92 11.36 11.43
C MET A 159 -4.05 10.75 10.33
N LEU A 160 -4.48 9.63 9.74
CA LEU A 160 -3.76 9.01 8.63
C LEU A 160 -3.81 9.88 7.36
N GLU A 161 -4.96 10.45 7.02
CA GLU A 161 -5.13 11.38 5.89
C GLU A 161 -4.16 12.56 6.01
N ASP A 162 -4.12 13.21 7.17
CA ASP A 162 -3.25 14.36 7.41
C ASP A 162 -1.77 13.96 7.36
N ALA A 163 -1.42 12.76 7.85
CA ALA A 163 -0.06 12.24 7.76
C ALA A 163 0.39 12.07 6.29
N PHE A 164 -0.45 11.52 5.41
CA PHE A 164 -0.12 11.37 3.98
C PHE A 164 -0.09 12.71 3.23
N SER A 165 -1.00 13.62 3.57
CA SER A 165 -1.05 14.96 2.99
C SER A 165 0.23 15.75 3.32
N TYR A 166 0.71 15.62 4.56
CA TYR A 166 1.94 16.27 5.02
C TYR A 166 3.20 15.64 4.41
N ALA A 167 3.36 14.31 4.51
CA ALA A 167 4.58 13.61 4.12
C ALA A 167 4.57 13.24 2.63
N ASN A 168 4.58 14.23 1.74
CA ASN A 168 4.63 14.02 0.29
C ASN A 168 6.06 13.73 -0.22
N GLN A 169 6.17 13.08 -1.38
CA GLN A 169 7.44 12.63 -1.96
C GLN A 169 8.23 13.82 -2.56
N LEU A 170 8.82 14.67 -1.69
CA LEU A 170 9.61 15.83 -2.08
C LEU A 170 8.88 16.76 -3.09
N GLY A 171 7.57 16.94 -2.90
CA GLY A 171 6.74 17.77 -3.79
C GLY A 171 6.42 17.16 -5.16
N ALA A 172 6.87 15.94 -5.47
CA ALA A 172 6.64 15.31 -6.77
C ALA A 172 5.26 14.63 -6.87
N ARG A 173 4.76 14.02 -5.78
CA ARG A 173 3.45 13.35 -5.70
C ARG A 173 2.87 13.42 -4.28
N GLN A 174 1.55 13.55 -4.20
CA GLN A 174 0.80 13.38 -2.95
C GLN A 174 1.03 11.97 -2.38
N GLY A 175 1.14 11.85 -1.06
CA GLY A 175 1.24 10.56 -0.39
C GLY A 175 0.01 9.69 -0.72
N ALA A 176 0.23 8.39 -0.94
CA ALA A 176 -0.84 7.45 -1.27
C ALA A 176 -1.17 6.57 -0.05
N GLY A 177 -2.31 6.83 0.58
CA GLY A 177 -2.82 6.05 1.69
C GLY A 177 -4.10 5.30 1.33
N ALA A 178 -4.24 4.09 1.87
CA ALA A 178 -5.47 3.32 1.80
C ALA A 178 -5.85 2.79 3.18
N VAL A 179 -7.14 2.56 3.39
CA VAL A 179 -7.66 1.94 4.60
C VAL A 179 -8.67 0.86 4.24
N TYR A 180 -8.60 -0.27 4.92
CA TYR A 180 -9.49 -1.40 4.72
C TYR A 180 -10.32 -1.66 5.97
N LEU A 181 -11.63 -1.85 5.78
CA LEU A 181 -12.57 -2.20 6.83
C LEU A 181 -13.39 -3.41 6.41
N HIS A 182 -13.65 -4.31 7.36
CA HIS A 182 -14.49 -5.48 7.12
C HIS A 182 -15.98 -5.09 7.07
N ALA A 183 -16.76 -5.69 6.16
CA ALA A 183 -18.16 -5.31 5.92
C ALA A 183 -19.07 -5.51 7.13
N HIS A 184 -18.81 -6.54 7.95
CA HIS A 184 -19.54 -6.83 9.19
C HIS A 184 -19.02 -6.03 10.41
N HIS A 185 -18.21 -4.99 10.20
CA HIS A 185 -17.77 -4.10 11.26
C HIS A 185 -18.85 -3.02 11.55
N PRO A 186 -19.15 -2.65 12.81
CA PRO A 186 -20.23 -1.71 13.13
C PRO A 186 -20.08 -0.33 12.49
N ASP A 187 -18.84 0.16 12.33
CA ASP A 187 -18.58 1.43 11.66
C ASP A 187 -18.68 1.39 10.12
N ILE A 188 -19.08 0.28 9.48
CA ILE A 188 -19.03 0.13 8.00
C ILE A 188 -19.77 1.23 7.24
N LEU A 189 -20.97 1.62 7.69
CA LEU A 189 -21.75 2.67 7.02
C LEU A 189 -21.09 4.04 7.21
N ARG A 190 -20.61 4.35 8.43
CA ARG A 190 -19.90 5.61 8.72
C ARG A 190 -18.61 5.71 7.92
N PHE A 191 -17.91 4.59 7.76
CA PHE A 191 -16.70 4.48 6.95
C PHE A 191 -16.97 4.82 5.47
N LEU A 192 -18.03 4.25 4.88
CA LEU A 192 -18.43 4.56 3.50
C LEU A 192 -18.93 6.00 3.36
N ASP A 193 -19.64 6.53 4.37
CA ASP A 193 -20.16 7.89 4.38
C ASP A 193 -19.06 8.96 4.27
N THR A 194 -17.83 8.66 4.67
CA THR A 194 -16.69 9.60 4.55
C THR A 194 -16.37 10.03 3.11
N LYS A 195 -16.83 9.25 2.11
CA LYS A 195 -16.66 9.52 0.67
C LYS A 195 -17.90 10.10 -0.01
N ARG A 196 -19.03 10.22 0.68
CA ARG A 196 -20.19 10.93 0.13
C ARG A 196 -19.85 12.40 -0.05
N GLU A 197 -20.17 12.96 -1.22
CA GLU A 197 -19.83 14.34 -1.56
C GLU A 197 -20.48 15.36 -0.63
N ASN A 198 -21.69 15.04 -0.16
CA ASN A 198 -22.51 15.82 0.77
C ASN A 198 -22.23 15.48 2.26
N ALA A 199 -21.14 14.79 2.58
CA ALA A 199 -20.75 14.52 3.96
C ALA A 199 -20.31 15.80 4.70
N ASP A 200 -20.54 15.84 6.02
CA ASP A 200 -20.03 16.90 6.91
C ASP A 200 -18.50 16.99 6.81
N GLU A 201 -17.96 18.21 6.79
CA GLU A 201 -16.53 18.44 6.60
C GLU A 201 -15.65 17.78 7.68
N LYS A 202 -16.16 17.59 8.90
CA LYS A 202 -15.44 16.92 9.98
C LYS A 202 -15.27 15.41 9.76
N ILE A 203 -16.18 14.77 9.02
CA ILE A 203 -16.12 13.32 8.73
C ILE A 203 -15.57 13.02 7.34
N ARG A 204 -15.44 14.04 6.48
CA ARG A 204 -15.02 13.87 5.10
C ARG A 204 -13.54 13.51 5.00
N ILE A 205 -13.27 12.44 4.26
CA ILE A 205 -11.93 11.94 3.94
C ILE A 205 -11.70 12.09 2.43
N LYS A 206 -10.84 13.03 2.04
CA LYS A 206 -10.58 13.42 0.65
C LYS A 206 -9.56 12.51 -0.02
N THR A 207 -8.42 12.23 0.61
CA THR A 207 -7.24 11.63 -0.06
C THR A 207 -7.04 10.14 0.19
N LEU A 208 -7.48 9.60 1.34
CA LEU A 208 -7.36 8.16 1.59
C LEU A 208 -8.26 7.36 0.66
N SER A 209 -7.74 6.27 0.11
CA SER A 209 -8.53 5.27 -0.61
C SER A 209 -9.24 4.36 0.39
N LEU A 210 -10.46 3.92 0.05
CA LEU A 210 -11.23 2.98 0.86
C LEU A 210 -11.21 1.59 0.23
N GLY A 211 -11.05 0.57 1.05
CA GLY A 211 -11.26 -0.83 0.70
C GLY A 211 -12.22 -1.49 1.67
N VAL A 212 -13.04 -2.43 1.18
CA VAL A 212 -13.96 -3.20 2.00
C VAL A 212 -13.66 -4.69 1.81
N VAL A 213 -13.55 -5.42 2.91
CA VAL A 213 -13.48 -6.89 2.89
C VAL A 213 -14.90 -7.43 3.05
N ILE A 214 -15.38 -8.18 2.05
CA ILE A 214 -16.75 -8.70 2.01
C ILE A 214 -16.67 -10.24 2.00
N PRO A 215 -17.10 -10.91 3.08
CA PRO A 215 -17.18 -12.37 3.12
C PRO A 215 -18.39 -12.92 2.34
N ASP A 216 -18.35 -14.20 1.98
CA ASP A 216 -19.42 -14.88 1.21
C ASP A 216 -20.80 -14.77 1.87
N ILE A 217 -20.87 -14.84 3.21
CA ILE A 217 -22.13 -14.73 3.95
C ILE A 217 -22.87 -13.43 3.65
N THR A 218 -22.16 -12.32 3.38
CA THR A 218 -22.78 -11.05 2.98
C THR A 218 -23.58 -11.19 1.69
N PHE A 219 -23.09 -11.96 0.72
CA PHE A 219 -23.80 -12.21 -0.53
C PHE A 219 -25.01 -13.13 -0.34
N HIS A 220 -24.91 -14.15 0.51
CA HIS A 220 -26.04 -15.01 0.86
C HIS A 220 -27.17 -14.22 1.52
N LEU A 221 -26.84 -13.37 2.50
CA LEU A 221 -27.80 -12.50 3.17
C LEU A 221 -28.46 -11.53 2.18
N ALA A 222 -27.66 -10.89 1.31
CA ALA A 222 -28.18 -9.97 0.30
C ALA A 222 -29.10 -10.68 -0.71
N LYS A 223 -28.76 -11.89 -1.14
CA LYS A 223 -29.56 -12.70 -2.07
C LYS A 223 -30.95 -13.02 -1.50
N GLU A 224 -31.01 -13.27 -0.19
CA GLU A 224 -32.25 -13.61 0.52
C GLU A 224 -32.97 -12.37 1.09
N ASN A 225 -32.44 -11.17 0.84
CA ASN A 225 -32.92 -9.91 1.43
C ASN A 225 -32.97 -9.97 2.98
N ALA A 226 -32.01 -10.67 3.58
CA ALA A 226 -31.85 -10.81 5.02
C ALA A 226 -31.04 -9.64 5.61
N GLN A 227 -31.17 -9.46 6.93
CA GLN A 227 -30.43 -8.43 7.65
C GLN A 227 -28.97 -8.86 7.88
N MET A 228 -28.05 -7.91 7.72
CA MET A 228 -26.63 -8.11 8.01
C MET A 228 -26.33 -7.73 9.45
N ALA A 229 -25.89 -8.70 10.25
CA ALA A 229 -25.40 -8.43 11.60
C ALA A 229 -23.99 -7.83 11.53
N LEU A 230 -23.76 -6.78 12.33
CA LEU A 230 -22.45 -6.17 12.53
C LEU A 230 -21.97 -6.59 13.91
N PHE A 231 -20.71 -6.97 14.10
CA PHE A 231 -20.26 -7.52 15.38
C PHE A 231 -19.23 -6.60 16.02
N SER A 232 -19.39 -6.27 17.30
CA SER A 232 -18.43 -5.44 18.05
C SER A 232 -17.04 -6.10 18.08
N PRO A 233 -15.99 -5.48 17.50
CA PRO A 233 -14.62 -5.97 17.65
C PRO A 233 -14.17 -6.05 19.11
N TYR A 234 -14.66 -5.11 19.94
CA TYR A 234 -14.35 -5.07 21.36
C TYR A 234 -14.87 -6.31 22.11
N ASP A 235 -16.12 -6.71 21.87
CA ASP A 235 -16.69 -7.90 22.51
C ASP A 235 -16.08 -9.18 21.94
N VAL A 236 -15.90 -9.23 20.62
CA VAL A 236 -15.30 -10.37 19.92
C VAL A 236 -13.92 -10.70 20.49
N GLU A 237 -13.04 -9.69 20.64
CA GLU A 237 -11.71 -9.92 21.20
C GLU A 237 -11.75 -10.44 22.64
N ARG A 238 -12.72 -9.98 23.45
CA ARG A 238 -12.86 -10.42 24.84
C ARG A 238 -13.43 -11.83 24.98
N VAL A 239 -14.30 -12.24 24.06
CA VAL A 239 -14.93 -13.58 24.09
C VAL A 239 -14.03 -14.62 23.45
N TYR A 240 -13.41 -14.31 22.31
CA TYR A 240 -12.63 -15.26 21.51
C TYR A 240 -11.11 -15.17 21.74
N GLY A 241 -10.64 -14.13 22.44
CA GLY A 241 -9.21 -13.89 22.65
C GLY A 241 -8.44 -13.56 21.36
N LYS A 242 -9.17 -13.16 20.30
CA LYS A 242 -8.63 -12.84 18.98
C LYS A 242 -9.22 -11.53 18.46
N PRO A 243 -8.41 -10.64 17.86
CA PRO A 243 -8.94 -9.44 17.20
C PRO A 243 -9.91 -9.80 16.07
N PHE A 244 -10.84 -8.90 15.78
CA PHE A 244 -11.94 -9.13 14.86
C PHE A 244 -11.52 -9.64 13.47
N ALA A 245 -10.44 -9.09 12.90
CA ALA A 245 -9.97 -9.49 11.58
C ALA A 245 -9.35 -10.90 11.54
N ASP A 246 -9.10 -11.52 12.69
CA ASP A 246 -8.51 -12.87 12.79
C ASP A 246 -9.56 -13.96 12.95
N ILE A 247 -10.85 -13.62 12.85
CA ILE A 247 -11.97 -14.55 12.92
C ILE A 247 -12.58 -14.71 11.54
N ALA A 248 -12.86 -15.95 11.16
CA ALA A 248 -13.56 -16.28 9.92
C ALA A 248 -15.07 -15.99 10.07
N ILE A 249 -15.49 -14.78 9.70
CA ILE A 249 -16.89 -14.34 9.88
C ILE A 249 -17.88 -15.24 9.14
N SER A 250 -17.56 -15.73 7.94
CA SER A 250 -18.44 -16.68 7.23
C SER A 250 -18.67 -17.98 8.01
N GLU A 251 -17.64 -18.50 8.67
CA GLU A 251 -17.70 -19.80 9.37
C GLU A 251 -18.41 -19.68 10.71
N HIS A 252 -18.22 -18.56 11.40
CA HIS A 252 -18.75 -18.33 12.74
C HIS A 252 -19.98 -17.40 12.76
N TYR A 253 -20.61 -17.10 11.62
CA TYR A 253 -21.67 -16.10 11.55
C TYR A 253 -22.83 -16.39 12.52
N ASP A 254 -23.38 -17.61 12.44
CA ASP A 254 -24.52 -18.01 13.29
C ASP A 254 -24.14 -18.11 14.76
N GLU A 255 -22.91 -18.55 15.07
CA GLU A 255 -22.36 -18.61 16.43
C GLU A 255 -22.23 -17.20 17.03
N LEU A 256 -21.70 -16.25 16.26
CA LEU A 256 -21.56 -14.85 16.67
C LEU A 256 -22.93 -14.19 16.85
N VAL A 257 -23.90 -14.47 15.97
CA VAL A 257 -25.29 -13.99 16.09
C VAL A 257 -25.95 -14.53 17.37
N ALA A 258 -25.75 -15.82 17.68
CA ALA A 258 -26.34 -16.46 18.85
C ALA A 258 -25.71 -16.03 20.19
N ASP A 259 -24.43 -15.62 20.21
CA ASP A 259 -23.73 -15.30 21.46
C ASP A 259 -24.15 -13.95 22.05
N GLU A 260 -24.98 -13.96 23.10
CA GLU A 260 -25.49 -12.76 23.78
C GLU A 260 -24.40 -11.84 24.36
N ARG A 261 -23.17 -12.35 24.55
CA ARG A 261 -22.04 -11.56 25.06
C ARG A 261 -21.45 -10.62 24.00
N ILE A 262 -21.78 -10.82 22.72
CA ILE A 262 -21.32 -10.00 21.60
C ILE A 262 -22.46 -9.08 21.18
N ARG A 263 -22.20 -7.77 21.21
CA ARG A 263 -23.13 -6.79 20.68
C ARG A 263 -23.25 -6.89 19.15
N LYS A 264 -24.48 -6.76 18.66
CA LYS A 264 -24.83 -6.66 17.24
C LYS A 264 -25.51 -5.34 16.90
#